data_AF-A0A7L4YYF0-F1
#
_entry.id   AF-A0A7L4YYF0-F1
#
_cell.length_a   1.000
_cell.length_b   1.000
_cell.length_c   1.000
_cell.angle_alpha   90.00
_cell.angle_beta   90.00
_cell.angle_gamma   90.00
#
_symmetry.space_group_name_H-M   'P 1'
#
loop_
_entity.id
_entity.type
_entity.pdbx_description
1 polymer ?
#
loop_
_entity_poly.entity_id
_entity_poly.type
_entity_poly.pdbx_seq_one_letter_code
_entity_poly.pdbx_strand_id
1 'polypeptide(L)'
;MTVEREHRDTTAQPPHWDAQAAGFDDEPAHGPRDPTARTAWSARLAPWLAGHPAEVLDLGCGTGGLSLLAAEQGHRVTAGAGVERLSGDAVLWGKEVTDERYAVVAGV
;
A
#
# COMPACT_ATOMS: atom_id res chain seq x y z
N MET A 1 19.28 5.95 26.23
CA MET A 1 18.24 4.92 26.46
C MET A 1 17.49 4.77 25.15
N THR A 2 18.00 3.91 24.27
CA THR A 2 17.33 3.56 23.02
C THR A 2 16.41 2.40 23.36
N VAL A 3 15.09 2.60 23.25
CA VAL A 3 14.16 1.48 23.37
C VAL A 3 14.22 0.77 22.02
N GLU A 4 15.13 -0.18 21.92
CA GLU A 4 15.10 -1.17 20.84
C GLU A 4 13.76 -1.89 20.97
N ARG A 5 12.81 -1.57 20.07
CA ARG A 5 11.59 -2.35 19.94
C ARG A 5 11.99 -3.69 19.36
N GLU A 6 12.22 -4.64 20.25
CA GLU A 6 12.42 -6.04 19.92
C GLU A 6 11.23 -6.51 19.07
N HIS A 7 11.50 -6.68 17.77
CA HIS A 7 10.55 -7.21 16.80
C HIS A 7 10.35 -8.68 17.18
N ARG A 8 9.33 -8.94 18.00
CA ARG A 8 9.06 -10.29 18.50
C ARG A 8 8.54 -11.12 17.33
N ASP A 9 9.45 -11.89 16.74
CA ASP A 9 9.17 -12.86 15.71
C ASP A 9 8.20 -13.93 16.25
N THR A 10 7.08 -14.14 15.56
CA THR A 10 6.16 -15.25 15.86
C THR A 10 5.54 -15.73 14.54
N THR A 11 6.32 -16.54 13.82
CA THR A 11 5.83 -17.58 12.89
C THR A 11 4.92 -17.12 11.76
N ALA A 12 5.09 -15.91 11.22
CA ALA A 12 4.31 -15.44 10.10
C ALA A 12 4.94 -15.90 8.78
N GLN A 13 4.22 -16.72 8.02
CA GLN A 13 4.45 -16.76 6.58
C GLN A 13 4.31 -15.31 6.08
N PRO A 14 5.25 -14.79 5.26
CA PRO A 14 5.14 -13.43 4.73
C PRO A 14 3.73 -13.28 4.15
N PRO A 15 3.07 -12.11 4.33
CA PRO A 15 1.81 -11.89 3.64
C PRO A 15 2.01 -12.26 2.17
N HIS A 16 1.06 -13.02 1.62
CA HIS A 16 1.10 -13.63 0.28
C HIS A 16 1.75 -12.72 -0.79
N TRP A 17 1.57 -11.40 -0.65
CA TRP A 17 2.15 -10.35 -1.48
C TRP A 17 3.68 -10.25 -1.46
N ASP A 18 4.37 -10.38 -0.33
CA ASP A 18 5.84 -10.27 -0.28
C ASP A 18 6.50 -11.39 -1.09
N ALA A 19 5.93 -12.59 -1.02
CA ALA A 19 6.40 -13.74 -1.79
C ALA A 19 6.20 -13.56 -3.31
N GLN A 20 5.21 -12.77 -3.72
CA GLN A 20 4.89 -12.47 -5.12
C GLN A 20 5.55 -11.18 -5.64
N ALA A 21 5.99 -10.30 -4.74
CA ALA A 21 6.50 -8.98 -5.09
C ALA A 21 7.68 -9.04 -6.08
N ALA A 22 8.53 -10.07 -5.98
CA ALA A 22 9.71 -10.23 -6.84
C ALA A 22 9.38 -10.38 -8.34
N GLY A 23 8.18 -10.89 -8.69
CA GLY A 23 7.75 -11.11 -10.07
C GLY A 23 6.51 -10.31 -10.48
N PHE A 24 5.93 -9.51 -9.56
CA PHE A 24 4.66 -8.79 -9.76
C PHE A 24 4.67 -7.95 -11.05
N ASP A 25 5.80 -7.31 -11.31
CA ASP A 25 6.00 -6.41 -12.44
C ASP A 25 6.14 -7.13 -13.79
N ASP A 26 6.47 -8.42 -13.78
CA ASP A 26 6.71 -9.23 -14.99
C ASP A 26 5.42 -9.88 -15.53
N GLU A 27 4.34 -9.87 -14.74
CA GLU A 27 3.09 -10.48 -15.15
C GLU A 27 2.35 -9.63 -16.21
N PRO A 28 1.85 -10.24 -17.30
CA PRO A 28 1.09 -9.53 -18.32
C PRO A 28 -0.16 -8.89 -17.72
N ALA A 29 -0.45 -7.62 -18.06
CA ALA A 29 -1.58 -6.80 -17.60
C ALA A 29 -1.43 -6.02 -16.27
N HIS A 30 -0.22 -5.90 -15.70
CA HIS A 30 0.02 -5.22 -14.41
C HIS A 30 0.20 -3.68 -14.47
N GLY A 31 -0.23 -3.04 -15.56
CA GLY A 31 -0.22 -1.58 -15.67
C GLY A 31 1.16 -1.00 -16.08
N PRO A 32 1.44 0.28 -15.74
CA PRO A 32 1.76 1.42 -16.63
C PRO A 32 3.05 1.38 -17.48
N ARG A 33 3.67 0.22 -17.67
CA ARG A 33 4.73 -0.01 -18.66
C ARG A 33 4.19 -0.06 -20.08
N ASP A 34 2.95 -0.51 -20.26
CA ASP A 34 2.23 -0.37 -21.52
C ASP A 34 1.76 1.09 -21.71
N PRO A 35 2.18 1.79 -22.78
CA PRO A 35 1.77 3.17 -23.05
C PRO A 35 0.25 3.36 -23.15
N THR A 36 -0.46 2.34 -23.65
CA THR A 36 -1.93 2.41 -23.80
C THR A 36 -2.60 2.36 -22.44
N ALA A 37 -2.26 1.38 -21.60
CA ALA A 37 -2.73 1.30 -20.22
C ALA A 37 -2.38 2.56 -19.42
N ARG A 38 -1.16 3.08 -19.57
CA ARG A 38 -0.71 4.30 -18.91
C ARG A 38 -1.58 5.51 -19.28
N THR A 39 -1.88 5.67 -20.57
CA THR A 39 -2.75 6.75 -21.07
C THR A 39 -4.17 6.61 -20.51
N ALA A 40 -4.73 5.40 -20.53
CA ALA A 40 -6.06 5.11 -20.01
C ALA A 40 -6.17 5.41 -18.50
N TRP A 41 -5.17 5.01 -17.71
CA TRP A 41 -5.13 5.30 -16.28
C TRP A 41 -4.97 6.80 -15.98
N SER A 42 -4.10 7.49 -16.72
CA SER A 42 -3.93 8.95 -16.55
C SER A 42 -5.24 9.70 -16.80
N ALA A 43 -5.95 9.36 -17.90
CA ALA A 43 -7.25 9.91 -18.22
C ALA A 43 -8.32 9.58 -17.16
N ARG A 44 -8.20 8.42 -16.49
CA ARG A 44 -9.12 8.01 -15.42
C ARG A 44 -8.89 8.76 -14.10
N LEU A 45 -7.63 9.02 -13.76
CA LEU A 45 -7.22 9.74 -12.55
C LEU A 45 -7.60 11.23 -12.60
N ALA A 46 -7.47 11.86 -13.77
CA ALA A 46 -7.72 13.29 -13.94
C ALA A 46 -9.07 13.79 -13.38
N PRO A 47 -10.23 13.17 -13.69
CA PRO A 47 -11.51 13.60 -13.12
C PRO A 47 -11.68 13.25 -11.63
N TRP A 48 -10.96 12.26 -11.11
CA TRP A 48 -11.02 11.90 -9.69
C TRP A 48 -10.26 12.87 -8.80
N LEU A 49 -9.19 13.45 -9.32
CA LEU A 49 -8.30 14.36 -8.59
C LEU A 49 -8.42 15.82 -9.06
N ALA A 50 -9.50 16.15 -9.79
CA ALA A 50 -9.69 17.45 -10.41
C ALA A 50 -9.82 18.58 -9.37
N GLY A 51 -9.11 19.70 -9.63
CA GLY A 51 -9.30 20.97 -8.91
C GLY A 51 -7.99 21.71 -8.65
N HIS A 52 -7.05 21.05 -7.98
CA HIS A 52 -5.77 21.61 -7.52
C HIS A 52 -4.83 20.46 -7.08
N PRO A 53 -3.51 20.69 -6.94
CA PRO A 53 -2.61 19.75 -6.27
C PRO A 53 -3.25 19.22 -4.98
N ALA A 54 -3.28 17.89 -4.84
CA ALA A 54 -3.96 17.20 -3.75
C ALA A 54 -2.92 16.35 -3.00
N GLU A 55 -3.19 16.10 -1.72
CA GLU A 55 -2.50 15.07 -0.95
C GLU A 55 -3.22 13.73 -1.20
N VAL A 56 -2.52 12.75 -1.77
CA VAL A 56 -3.08 11.46 -2.17
C VAL A 56 -2.39 10.37 -1.37
N LEU A 57 -3.19 9.52 -0.72
CA LEU A 57 -2.71 8.28 -0.11
C LEU A 57 -3.01 7.11 -1.06
N ASP A 58 -1.96 6.45 -1.55
CA ASP A 58 -2.06 5.27 -2.42
C ASP A 58 -1.92 3.99 -1.57
N LEU A 59 -3.06 3.35 -1.26
CA LEU A 59 -3.11 2.11 -0.47
C LEU A 59 -2.99 0.90 -1.38
N GLY A 60 -1.97 0.08 -1.14
CA GLY A 60 -1.67 -1.05 -2.04
C GLY A 60 -1.07 -0.56 -3.36
N CYS A 61 -0.17 0.42 -3.30
CA CYS A 61 0.44 1.06 -4.46
C CYS A 61 1.21 0.11 -5.38
N GLY A 62 1.46 -1.13 -4.95
CA GLY A 62 2.31 -2.09 -5.65
C GLY A 62 3.69 -1.47 -5.90
N THR A 63 4.14 -1.51 -7.15
CA THR A 63 5.39 -0.87 -7.58
C THR A 63 5.27 0.63 -7.87
N GLY A 64 4.14 1.25 -7.55
CA GLY A 64 3.96 2.71 -7.57
C GLY A 64 3.49 3.28 -8.90
N GLY A 65 2.94 2.45 -9.79
CA GLY A 65 2.54 2.88 -11.13
C GLY A 65 1.50 4.02 -11.15
N LEU A 66 0.44 3.92 -10.35
CA LEU A 66 -0.58 4.97 -10.25
C LEU A 66 -0.10 6.15 -9.40
N SER A 67 0.67 5.89 -8.34
CA SER A 67 1.38 6.93 -7.57
C SER A 67 2.18 7.86 -8.47
N LEU A 68 2.95 7.31 -9.42
CA LEU A 68 3.73 8.11 -10.37
C LEU A 68 2.84 8.96 -11.28
N LEU A 69 1.74 8.40 -11.80
CA LEU A 69 0.80 9.15 -12.64
C LEU A 69 0.13 10.31 -11.90
N ALA A 70 -0.25 10.10 -10.64
CA ALA A 70 -0.81 11.17 -9.80
C ALA A 70 0.25 12.25 -9.50
N ALA A 71 1.49 11.85 -9.21
CA ALA A 71 2.60 12.80 -9.01
C ALA A 71 2.89 13.64 -10.27
N GLU A 72 2.87 13.04 -11.45
CA GLU A 72 3.03 13.73 -12.74
C GLU A 72 1.91 14.72 -13.04
N GLN A 73 0.70 14.47 -12.54
CA GLN A 73 -0.43 15.40 -12.60
C GLN A 73 -0.33 16.54 -11.57
N GLY A 74 0.72 16.55 -10.74
CA GLY A 74 1.02 17.60 -9.78
C GLY A 74 0.50 17.35 -8.36
N HIS A 75 0.05 16.14 -8.04
CA HIS A 75 -0.37 15.77 -6.69
C HIS A 75 0.84 15.37 -5.82
N ARG A 76 0.73 15.55 -4.50
CA ARG A 76 1.67 14.96 -3.54
C ARG A 76 1.14 13.60 -3.12
N VAL A 77 1.99 12.58 -3.19
CA VAL A 77 1.57 11.19 -3.00
C VAL A 77 2.35 10.56 -1.85
N THR A 78 1.62 9.96 -0.92
CA THR A 78 2.14 9.03 0.09
C THR A 78 1.81 7.61 -0.36
N ALA A 79 2.83 6.79 -0.58
CA ALA A 79 2.69 5.40 -1.06
C ALA A 79 3.32 4.35 -0.11
N GLY A 80 3.85 4.78 1.04
CA GLY A 80 4.39 3.88 2.07
C GLY A 80 3.37 3.61 3.16
N ALA A 81 2.94 2.36 3.31
CA ALA A 81 2.10 1.92 4.42
C ALA A 81 2.65 0.64 5.06
N GLY A 82 2.76 0.62 6.39
CA GLY A 82 2.99 -0.57 7.18
C GLY A 82 1.67 -1.23 7.58
N VAL A 83 1.69 -2.54 7.75
CA VAL A 83 0.55 -3.31 8.27
C VAL A 83 0.94 -3.93 9.60
N GLU A 84 0.23 -3.55 10.65
CA GLU A 84 0.42 -4.11 12.00
C GLU A 84 -0.66 -5.14 12.27
N ARG A 85 -0.29 -6.41 12.47
CA ARG A 85 -1.25 -7.47 12.78
C ARG A 85 -1.66 -7.39 14.24
N LEU A 86 -2.96 -7.31 14.48
CA LEU A 86 -3.54 -7.08 15.80
C LEU A 86 -4.39 -8.25 16.31
N SER A 87 -4.64 -9.28 15.49
CA SER A 87 -5.45 -10.44 15.90
C SER A 87 -4.94 -11.13 17.17
N GLY A 88 -3.62 -11.11 17.42
CA GLY A 88 -2.99 -11.76 18.57
C GLY A 88 -3.08 -10.98 19.88
N ASP A 89 -3.62 -9.76 19.86
CA ASP A 89 -3.72 -8.91 21.05
C ASP A 89 -5.17 -8.84 21.54
N ALA A 90 -5.58 -9.85 22.30
CA ALA A 90 -6.93 -9.96 22.85
C ALA A 90 -7.32 -8.78 23.76
N VAL A 91 -6.34 -8.07 24.34
CA VAL A 91 -6.60 -6.89 25.18
C VAL A 91 -7.18 -5.75 24.35
N LEU A 92 -6.70 -5.55 23.12
CA LEU A 92 -7.25 -4.54 22.19
C LEU A 92 -8.72 -4.80 21.82
N TRP A 93 -9.15 -6.07 21.87
CA TRP A 93 -10.47 -6.49 21.40
C TRP A 93 -11.44 -6.86 22.52
N GLY A 94 -10.96 -6.91 23.77
CA GLY A 94 -11.73 -7.35 24.94
C GLY A 94 -12.12 -8.83 24.90
N LYS A 95 -11.58 -9.60 23.96
CA LYS A 95 -11.80 -11.04 23.75
C LYS A 95 -10.74 -11.61 22.82
N GLU A 96 -10.61 -12.93 22.85
CA GLU A 96 -9.85 -13.65 21.81
C GLU A 96 -10.48 -13.43 20.44
N VAL A 97 -9.62 -13.21 19.44
CA VAL A 97 -10.02 -12.98 18.04
C VAL A 97 -9.40 -14.05 17.15
N THR A 98 -10.25 -14.77 16.43
CA THR A 98 -9.83 -15.84 15.52
C THR A 98 -9.80 -15.40 14.05
N ASP A 99 -10.32 -14.22 13.75
CA ASP A 99 -10.28 -13.61 12.42
C ASP A 99 -9.05 -12.69 12.26
N GLU A 100 -8.80 -12.24 11.03
CA GLU A 100 -7.69 -11.32 10.76
C GLU A 100 -8.06 -9.87 11.08
N ARG A 101 -7.26 -9.26 11.95
CA ARG A 101 -7.34 -7.86 12.34
C ARG A 101 -5.97 -7.25 12.17
N TYR A 102 -5.93 -6.10 11.54
CA TYR A 102 -4.71 -5.34 11.33
C TYR A 102 -5.01 -3.85 11.28
N ALA A 103 -4.01 -3.04 11.57
CA ALA A 103 -3.99 -1.62 11.28
C ALA A 103 -3.11 -1.37 10.05
N VAL A 104 -3.58 -0.52 9.14
CA VAL A 104 -2.76 0.01 8.04
C VAL A 104 -2.32 1.40 8.45
N VAL A 105 -1.01 1.64 8.48
CA VAL A 105 -0.41 2.88 8.96
C VAL A 105 0.47 3.46 7.86
N ALA A 106 0.18 4.70 7.44
CA ALA A 106 1.00 5.44 6.49
C ALA A 106 1.59 6.68 7.17
N GLY A 107 2.86 6.97 6.88
CA GLY A 107 3.51 8.21 7.32
C GLY A 107 3.12 9.38 6.41
N VAL A 108 2.77 10.52 7.01
CA VAL A 108 2.53 11.79 6.30
C VAL A 108 3.63 12.80 6.57
#